data_AF-A0A0F9DT88-F1
#
_entry.id   AF-A0A0F9DT88-F1
#
_cell.length_a   1.000
_cell.length_b   1.000
_cell.length_c   1.000
_cell.angle_alpha   90.00
_cell.angle_beta   90.00
_cell.angle_gamma   90.00
#
_symmetry.space_group_name_H-M   'P 1'
#
loop_
_entity.id
_entity.type
_entity.pdbx_description
1 polymer ?
#
loop_
_entity_poly.entity_id
_entity_poly.type
_entity_poly.pdbx_seq_one_letter_code
_entity_poly.pdbx_strand_id
1 'polypeptide(L)' 'MVALLPTIGMGIDIIIKLIGAYNSLPNSDEAMKVHLRDLSNKLTETKRLVAEVVIKEV' A
#
# COMPACT_ATOMS: atom_id res chain seq x y z
N MET A 1 -9.63 -16.43 11.36
CA MET A 1 -9.20 -15.75 10.12
C MET A 1 -9.47 -14.24 10.10
N VAL A 2 -10.49 -13.74 10.82
CA VAL A 2 -10.85 -12.30 10.87
C VAL A 2 -9.71 -11.35 11.30
N ALA A 3 -8.75 -11.80 12.11
CA ALA A 3 -7.65 -10.95 12.61
C ALA A 3 -6.47 -10.73 11.62
N LEU A 4 -6.36 -11.53 10.55
CA LEU A 4 -5.25 -11.40 9.58
C LEU A 4 -5.46 -10.23 8.61
N LEU A 5 -6.70 -9.95 8.23
CA LEU A 5 -7.08 -8.83 7.36
C LEU A 5 -6.70 -7.44 7.91
N PRO A 6 -7.03 -7.10 9.18
CA PRO A 6 -6.57 -5.85 9.80
C PRO A 6 -5.04 -5.72 9.75
N THR A 7 -4.34 -6.82 9.93
CA THR A 7 -2.87 -6.84 10.04
C THR A 7 -2.20 -6.61 8.68
N ILE A 8 -2.68 -7.26 7.62
CA ILE A 8 -2.21 -7.04 6.24
C ILE A 8 -2.57 -5.61 5.79
N GLY A 9 -3.79 -5.16 6.07
CA GLY A 9 -4.24 -3.81 5.75
C GLY A 9 -3.39 -2.73 6.42
N MET A 10 -3.05 -2.90 7.71
CA MET A 10 -2.18 -2.00 8.46
C MET A 10 -0.75 -1.96 7.91
N GLY A 11 -0.18 -3.12 7.55
CA GLY A 11 1.16 -3.19 6.97
C GLY A 11 1.25 -2.41 5.65
N ILE A 12 0.26 -2.59 4.77
CA ILE A 12 0.18 -1.87 3.50
C ILE A 12 0.02 -0.36 3.73
N ASP A 13 -0.82 0.07 4.68
CA ASP A 13 -1.03 1.49 4.98
C ASP A 13 0.24 2.19 5.47
N ILE A 14 1.07 1.50 6.27
CA ILE A 14 2.35 2.03 6.73
C ILE A 14 3.29 2.24 5.54
N ILE A 15 3.37 1.27 4.62
CA ILE A 15 4.23 1.36 3.44
C ILE A 15 3.80 2.53 2.54
N ILE A 16 2.50 2.69 2.30
CA ILE A 16 1.95 3.81 1.51
C ILE A 16 2.31 5.15 2.14
N LYS A 17 2.21 5.28 3.47
CA LYS A 17 2.60 6.50 4.19
C LYS A 17 4.09 6.81 4.06
N LEU A 18 4.96 5.80 4.14
CA LEU A 18 6.40 5.96 3.96
C LEU A 18 6.76 6.41 2.54
N ILE A 19 6.08 5.87 1.53
CA ILE A 19 6.21 6.30 0.14
C ILE A 19 5.78 7.77 -0.03
N GLY A 20 4.65 8.15 0.54
CA GLY A 20 4.16 9.53 0.52
C GLY A 20 5.17 10.50 1.16
N ALA A 21 5.75 10.11 2.30
CA ALA A 21 6.79 10.88 2.98
C ALA A 21 8.03 11.06 2.09
N TYR A 22 8.54 9.98 1.47
CA TYR A 22 9.67 10.04 0.55
C TYR A 22 9.38 10.98 -0.63
N ASN A 23 8.20 10.86 -1.25
CA ASN A 23 7.82 11.67 -2.41
C ASN A 23 7.68 13.17 -2.10
N SER A 24 7.43 13.51 -0.83
CA SER A 24 7.36 14.91 -0.36
C SER A 24 8.72 15.56 -0.13
N LEU A 25 9.82 14.80 -0.15
CA LEU A 25 11.15 15.34 0.10
C LEU A 25 11.65 16.14 -1.13
N PRO A 26 12.17 17.36 -0.95
CA PRO A 26 12.58 18.24 -2.05
C PRO A 26 13.81 17.74 -2.81
N ASN A 27 14.67 16.92 -2.18
CA ASN A 27 15.93 16.41 -2.75
C ASN A 27 15.88 14.91 -3.06
N SER A 28 14.69 14.32 -3.20
CA SER A 28 14.55 12.90 -3.50
C SER A 28 14.50 12.65 -5.01
N ASP A 29 15.09 11.54 -5.46
CA ASP A 29 15.21 11.16 -6.87
C ASP A 29 13.83 11.03 -7.54
N GLU A 30 13.58 11.83 -8.58
CA GLU A 30 12.28 11.89 -9.27
C GLU A 30 11.90 10.56 -9.97
N ALA A 31 12.87 9.80 -10.49
CA ALA A 31 12.60 8.49 -11.08
C ALA A 31 12.17 7.49 -9.99
N MET A 32 12.80 7.55 -8.82
CA MET A 32 12.39 6.79 -7.65
C MET A 32 10.99 7.21 -7.16
N LYS A 33 10.65 8.51 -7.19
CA LYS A 33 9.30 8.96 -6.82
C LYS A 33 8.22 8.36 -7.70
N VAL A 34 8.45 8.31 -9.02
CA VAL A 34 7.54 7.68 -9.97
C VAL A 34 7.40 6.19 -9.66
N HIS A 35 8.52 5.49 -9.47
CA HIS A 35 8.51 4.06 -9.15
C HIS A 35 7.76 3.76 -7.84
N LEU A 36 7.99 4.55 -6.79
CA LEU A 36 7.32 4.39 -5.51
C LEU A 36 5.84 4.75 -5.59
N ARG A 37 5.45 5.74 -6.42
CA ARG A 37 4.04 6.06 -6.66
C ARG A 37 3.32 4.89 -7.34
N ASP A 38 3.94 4.27 -8.34
CA ASP A 38 3.39 3.08 -8.99
C ASP A 38 3.28 1.90 -8.01
N LEU A 39 4.28 1.71 -7.16
CA LEU A 39 4.27 0.70 -6.11
C LEU A 39 3.14 0.94 -5.10
N SER A 40 2.92 2.20 -4.69
CA SER A 40 1.80 2.60 -3.82
C SER A 40 0.44 2.28 -4.44
N ASN A 41 0.27 2.51 -5.75
CA ASN A 41 -0.96 2.19 -6.46
C ASN A 41 -1.22 0.68 -6.49
N LYS A 42 -0.20 -0.12 -6.83
CA LYS A 42 -0.29 -1.59 -6.82
C LYS A 42 -0.59 -2.16 -5.44
N LEU A 43 0.01 -1.60 -4.39
CA LEU A 43 -0.26 -1.98 -3.00
C LEU A 43 -1.70 -1.68 -2.59
N THR A 44 -2.23 -0.52 -3.00
CA THR A 44 -3.63 -0.14 -2.75
C THR A 44 -4.60 -1.09 -3.45
N GLU A 45 -4.34 -1.43 -4.70
CA GLU A 45 -5.13 -2.40 -5.47
C GLU A 45 -5.07 -3.79 -4.84
N THR A 46 -3.87 -4.25 -4.45
CA THR A 46 -3.68 -5.54 -3.78
C THR A 46 -4.47 -5.62 -2.48
N LYS A 47 -4.44 -4.55 -1.66
CA LYS A 47 -5.25 -4.46 -0.42
C LYS A 47 -6.73 -4.64 -0.71
N ARG A 48 -7.24 -4.02 -1.79
CA ARG A 48 -8.63 -4.15 -2.21
C ARG A 48 -8.96 -5.58 -2.67
N LEU A 49 -8.13 -6.19 -3.50
CA LEU A 49 -8.34 -7.56 -3.99
C LEU A 49 -8.36 -8.58 -2.85
N VAL A 50 -7.43 -8.46 -1.90
CA VAL A 50 -7.41 -9.32 -0.71
C VAL A 50 -8.68 -9.13 0.12
N ALA A 51 -9.17 -7.91 0.29
CA ALA A 51 -10.44 -7.67 0.97
C ALA A 51 -11.63 -8.31 0.24
N GLU A 52 -11.67 -8.22 -1.10
CA GLU A 52 -12.73 -8.84 -1.92
C GLU A 52 -12.75 -10.36 -1.83
N VAL A 53 -11.59 -11.02 -1.80
CA VAL A 53 -11.49 -12.49 -1.64
C VAL A 53 -12.00 -12.89 -0.26
N VAL A 54 -11.56 -12.21 0.81
CA VAL A 54 -11.93 -12.60 2.17
C VAL A 54 -13.39 -12.32 2.48
N ILE A 55 -14.00 -11.27 1.93
CA ILE A 55 -15.45 -11.02 2.09
C ILE A 55 -16.29 -12.11 1.41
N LYS A 56 -15.80 -12.73 0.33
CA LYS A 56 -16.51 -13.82 -0.36
C LYS A 56 -16.38 -15.18 0.31
N GLU A 57 -15.38 -15.37 1.18
CA GLU A 57 -15.17 -16.61 1.93
C GLU A 57 -15.88 -16.64 3.30
N VAL A 58 -16.50 -15.54 3.72
CA VAL A 58 -17.31 -15.41 4.97
C VAL A 58 -18.80 -15.39 4.63
#